data_AF-A0A844XU79-F1
#
_entry.id   AF-A0A844XU79-F1
#
_cell.length_a   1.000
_cell.length_b   1.000
_cell.length_c   1.000
_cell.angle_alpha   90.00
_cell.angle_beta   90.00
_cell.angle_gamma   90.00
#
_symmetry.space_group_name_H-M   'P 1'
#
loop_
_entity.id
_entity.type
_entity.pdbx_description
1 polymer ?
#
loop_
_entity_poly.entity_id
_entity_poly.type
_entity_poly.pdbx_seq_one_letter_code
_entity_poly.pdbx_strand_id
1 'polypeptide(L)'
;MSAGVAEGGLQKRLGLPFAIAVCAGTVVGTGIMRAPGEISNMVPDPTVVLWLWLAGGIYVLLSCNVAAEISSAIPRSGGHYIPVREGLGDSMGLLVGWTMWSAFVVVNAALSIAAADFLGTIVPWVADNTTWSALAILLLVTALNWTGVEEGR
;
A
#
# COMPACT_ATOMS: atom_id res chain seq x y z
N MET A 1 31.02 -31.41 12.01
CA MET A 1 30.06 -31.04 10.94
C MET A 1 29.67 -29.60 11.18
N SER A 2 30.22 -28.66 10.41
CA SER A 2 29.90 -27.24 10.55
C SER A 2 28.54 -26.97 9.96
N ALA A 3 27.69 -26.26 10.70
CA ALA A 3 26.42 -25.77 10.19
C ALA A 3 26.71 -24.76 9.08
N GLY A 4 26.21 -25.02 7.87
CA GLY A 4 26.24 -24.07 6.78
C GLY A 4 25.43 -22.83 7.15
N VAL A 5 26.09 -21.67 7.14
CA VAL A 5 25.41 -20.38 7.18
C VAL A 5 24.58 -20.28 5.90
N ALA A 6 23.26 -20.13 6.04
CA ALA A 6 22.43 -19.71 4.93
C ALA A 6 22.78 -18.24 4.61
N GLU A 7 23.69 -18.03 3.66
CA GLU A 7 24.01 -16.71 3.11
C GLU A 7 22.79 -16.20 2.32
N GLY A 8 22.18 -15.09 2.78
CA GLY A 8 21.08 -14.42 2.07
C GLY A 8 19.85 -14.02 2.89
N GLY A 9 19.91 -14.03 4.23
CA GLY A 9 18.79 -13.56 5.07
C GLY A 9 18.63 -12.04 5.09
N LEU A 10 17.39 -11.54 4.96
CA LEU A 10 17.04 -10.13 5.18
C LEU A 10 17.55 -9.67 6.56
N GLN A 11 18.39 -8.62 6.58
CA GLN A 11 18.85 -8.05 7.83
C GLN A 11 17.69 -7.34 8.54
N LYS A 12 17.37 -7.77 9.77
CA LYS A 12 16.33 -7.14 10.61
C LYS A 12 16.82 -5.80 11.17
N ARG A 13 17.06 -4.81 10.30
CA ARG A 13 17.58 -3.48 10.67
C ARG A 13 16.50 -2.44 10.95
N LEU A 14 15.26 -2.70 10.55
CA LEU A 14 14.17 -1.75 10.66
C LEU A 14 13.51 -1.86 12.04
N GLY A 15 13.72 -0.86 12.88
CA GLY A 15 13.11 -0.76 14.21
C GLY A 15 11.67 -0.23 14.16
N LEU A 16 11.00 -0.27 15.32
CA LEU A 16 9.62 0.20 15.48
C LEU A 16 9.37 1.63 14.96
N PRO A 17 10.25 2.63 15.19
CA PRO A 17 10.01 3.98 14.69
C PRO A 17 9.98 4.05 13.15
N PHE A 18 10.83 3.26 12.48
CA PHE A 18 10.81 3.16 11.03
C PHE A 18 9.52 2.51 10.54
N ALA A 19 9.11 1.41 11.17
CA ALA A 19 7.85 0.74 10.81
C ALA A 19 6.65 1.67 10.96
N ILE A 20 6.57 2.44 12.06
CA ILE A 20 5.52 3.45 12.26
C ILE A 20 5.58 4.52 11.17
N ALA A 21 6.77 5.04 10.84
CA ALA A 21 6.93 6.08 9.82
C ALA A 21 6.47 5.59 8.44
N VAL A 22 6.86 4.38 8.03
CA VAL A 22 6.44 3.77 6.75
C VAL A 22 4.93 3.52 6.74
N CYS A 23 4.37 2.97 7.82
CA CYS A 23 2.92 2.75 7.92
C CYS A 23 2.15 4.07 7.84
N ALA A 24 2.53 5.09 8.62
CA ALA A 24 1.88 6.39 8.60
C ALA A 24 1.99 7.06 7.22
N GLY A 25 3.17 7.04 6.60
CA GLY A 25 3.39 7.61 5.28
C GLY A 25 2.54 6.93 4.19
N THR A 26 2.46 5.60 4.23
CA THR A 26 1.69 4.81 3.26
C THR A 26 0.18 5.00 3.44
N VAL A 27 -0.31 5.04 4.69
CA VAL A 27 -1.75 5.19 4.99
C VAL A 27 -2.25 6.60 4.74
N VAL A 28 -1.50 7.62 5.15
CA VAL A 28 -1.93 9.02 4.99
C VAL A 28 -1.89 9.39 3.50
N GLY A 29 -0.77 9.11 2.83
CA GLY A 29 -0.51 9.24 1.39
C GLY A 29 -1.52 10.01 0.55
N THR A 30 -1.98 9.41 -0.54
CA THR A 30 -3.05 9.99 -1.39
C THR A 30 -4.45 9.74 -0.83
N GLY A 31 -4.60 8.82 0.12
CA GLY A 31 -5.88 8.40 0.67
C GLY A 31 -6.67 9.56 1.29
N ILE A 32 -6.05 10.31 2.20
CA ILE A 32 -6.74 11.44 2.86
C ILE A 32 -7.00 12.61 1.90
N MET A 33 -6.19 12.77 0.86
CA MET A 33 -6.31 13.90 -0.06
C MET A 33 -7.43 13.70 -1.09
N ARG A 34 -7.76 12.45 -1.45
CA ARG A 34 -8.82 12.13 -2.42
C ARG A 34 -10.11 11.63 -1.78
N ALA A 35 -10.01 10.66 -0.88
CA ALA A 35 -11.17 9.91 -0.42
C ALA A 35 -12.27 10.79 0.21
N PRO A 36 -11.98 11.80 1.05
CA PRO A 36 -13.02 12.67 1.58
C PRO A 36 -13.75 13.45 0.48
N GLY A 37 -13.00 13.94 -0.51
CA GLY A 37 -13.55 14.67 -1.66
C GLY A 37 -14.48 13.80 -2.48
N GLU A 38 -14.06 12.58 -2.82
CA GLU A 38 -14.88 11.61 -3.56
C GLU A 38 -16.16 11.25 -2.80
N ILE A 39 -16.08 10.99 -1.48
CA ILE A 39 -17.26 10.70 -0.66
C ILE A 39 -18.20 11.91 -0.60
N SER A 40 -17.66 13.12 -0.45
CA SER A 40 -18.48 14.35 -0.40
C SER A 40 -19.20 14.64 -1.72
N ASN A 41 -18.64 14.22 -2.85
CA ASN A 41 -19.31 14.34 -4.14
C ASN A 41 -20.48 13.34 -4.30
N MET A 42 -20.43 12.21 -3.59
CA MET A 42 -21.49 11.19 -3.63
C MET A 42 -22.58 11.42 -2.56
N VAL A 43 -22.26 12.12 -1.48
CA VAL A 43 -23.14 12.32 -0.32
C VAL A 43 -23.33 13.81 -0.04
N PRO A 44 -24.55 14.36 -0.22
CA PRO A 44 -24.80 15.79 -0.06
C PRO A 44 -24.67 16.33 1.37
N ASP A 45 -24.86 15.49 2.39
CA ASP A 45 -24.85 15.91 3.81
C ASP A 45 -23.46 15.71 4.43
N PRO A 46 -22.75 16.80 4.82
CA PRO A 46 -21.44 16.72 5.47
C PRO A 46 -21.43 15.91 6.77
N THR A 47 -22.54 15.89 7.49
CA THR A 47 -22.67 15.14 8.75
C THR A 47 -22.62 13.64 8.47
N VAL A 48 -23.28 13.19 7.41
CA VAL A 48 -23.27 11.79 6.98
C VAL A 48 -21.87 11.39 6.51
N VAL A 49 -21.16 12.27 5.80
CA VAL A 49 -19.75 12.04 5.41
C VAL A 49 -18.87 11.78 6.64
N LEU A 50 -19.02 12.56 7.71
CA LEU A 50 -18.26 12.37 8.95
C LEU A 50 -18.59 11.05 9.65
N TRP A 51 -19.87 10.65 9.68
CA TRP A 51 -20.27 9.35 10.23
C TRP A 51 -19.72 8.17 9.43
N LEU A 52 -19.72 8.26 8.09
CA LEU A 52 -19.12 7.26 7.22
C LEU A 52 -17.61 7.15 7.45
N TRP A 53 -16.93 8.28 7.62
CA TRP A 53 -15.50 8.31 7.98
C TRP A 53 -15.23 7.64 9.33
N LEU A 54 -16.02 7.95 10.34
CA LEU A 54 -15.89 7.34 11.66
C LEU A 54 -16.13 5.82 11.60
N ALA A 55 -17.17 5.38 10.88
CA ALA A 55 -17.48 3.97 10.70
C ALA A 55 -16.34 3.23 9.97
N GLY A 56 -15.79 3.83 8.91
CA GLY A 56 -14.61 3.31 8.20
C GLY A 56 -13.39 3.22 9.11
N GLY A 57 -13.15 4.24 9.93
CA GLY A 57 -12.07 4.24 10.92
C GLY A 57 -12.19 3.10 11.93
N ILE A 58 -13.39 2.87 12.48
CA ILE A 58 -13.64 1.75 13.40
C ILE A 58 -13.42 0.41 12.69
N TYR A 59 -13.91 0.26 11.45
CA TYR A 59 -13.70 -0.95 10.66
C TYR A 59 -12.21 -1.26 10.44
N VAL A 60 -11.43 -0.24 10.08
CA VAL A 60 -9.98 -0.39 9.90
C VAL A 60 -9.28 -0.73 11.22
N LEU A 61 -9.66 -0.09 12.34
CA LEU A 61 -9.10 -0.40 13.66
C LEU A 61 -9.32 -1.87 14.05
N LEU A 62 -10.52 -2.39 13.84
CA LEU A 62 -10.82 -3.80 14.10
C LEU A 62 -10.00 -4.73 13.19
N SER A 63 -9.91 -4.39 11.90
CA SER A 63 -9.13 -5.16 10.91
C SER A 63 -7.63 -5.18 11.24
N CYS A 64 -7.07 -4.06 11.70
CA CYS A 64 -5.68 -3.96 12.12
C CYS A 64 -5.38 -4.81 13.37
N ASN A 65 -6.34 -4.95 14.29
CA ASN A 65 -6.15 -5.78 15.47
C ASN A 65 -6.01 -7.27 15.10
N VAL A 66 -6.89 -7.75 14.22
CA VAL A 66 -6.81 -9.11 13.66
C VAL A 66 -5.51 -9.32 12.89
N ALA A 67 -5.11 -8.33 12.07
CA ALA A 67 -3.87 -8.40 11.32
C ALA A 67 -2.63 -8.44 12.25
N ALA A 68 -2.67 -7.71 13.37
CA ALA A 68 -1.59 -7.72 14.36
C ALA A 68 -1.47 -9.08 15.06
N GLU A 69 -2.59 -9.68 15.46
CA GLU A 69 -2.62 -11.02 16.06
C GLU A 69 -2.01 -12.06 15.09
N ILE A 70 -2.48 -12.10 13.85
CA ILE A 70 -1.98 -13.04 12.82
C ILE A 70 -0.49 -12.80 12.53
N SER A 71 -0.06 -11.55 12.37
CA SER A 71 1.33 -11.21 12.05
C SER A 71 2.28 -11.52 13.20
N SER A 72 1.81 -11.43 14.44
CA SER A 72 2.57 -11.81 15.63
C SER A 72 2.66 -13.33 15.81
N ALA A 73 1.60 -14.06 15.45
CA ALA A 73 1.55 -15.52 15.53
C ALA A 73 2.39 -16.19 14.43
N ILE A 74 2.43 -15.61 13.23
CA ILE A 74 3.15 -16.13 12.06
C ILE A 74 4.15 -15.09 11.55
N PRO A 75 5.32 -14.92 12.20
CA PRO A 75 6.29 -13.87 11.88
C PRO A 75 7.16 -14.22 10.66
N ARG A 76 6.51 -14.49 9.52
CA ARG A 76 7.13 -14.81 8.23
C ARG A 76 6.90 -13.69 7.22
N SER A 77 7.88 -13.44 6.37
CA SER A 77 7.74 -12.54 5.23
C SER A 77 6.81 -13.17 4.18
N GLY A 78 5.81 -12.42 3.73
CA GLY A 78 4.85 -12.88 2.72
C GLY A 78 3.43 -12.30 2.85
N GLY A 79 3.17 -11.50 3.89
CA GLY A 79 1.86 -10.85 4.08
C GLY A 79 0.72 -11.85 4.25
N HIS A 80 -0.48 -11.52 3.77
CA HIS A 80 -1.68 -12.35 3.93
C HIS A 80 -1.60 -13.73 3.23
N TYR A 81 -0.70 -13.90 2.27
CA TYR A 81 -0.49 -15.16 1.56
C TYR A 81 -0.13 -16.30 2.52
N ILE A 82 0.80 -16.06 3.45
CA ILE A 82 1.37 -17.11 4.31
C ILE A 82 0.32 -17.66 5.30
N PRO A 83 -0.38 -16.82 6.10
CA PRO A 83 -1.43 -17.31 7.00
C PRO A 83 -2.56 -18.07 6.28
N VAL A 84 -2.97 -17.58 5.10
CA VAL A 84 -4.05 -18.23 4.33
C VAL A 84 -3.59 -19.56 3.77
N ARG A 85 -2.38 -19.64 3.24
CA ARG A 85 -1.81 -20.89 2.76
C ARG A 85 -1.71 -21.93 3.87
N GLU A 86 -1.29 -21.51 5.07
CA GLU A 86 -1.17 -22.41 6.23
C GLU A 86 -2.52 -22.89 6.75
N GLY A 87 -3.53 -22.01 6.80
CA GLY A 87 -4.86 -22.36 7.33
C GLY A 87 -5.78 -23.05 6.33
N LEU A 88 -5.68 -22.72 5.04
CA LEU A 88 -6.64 -23.12 4.00
C LEU A 88 -5.99 -23.87 2.82
N GLY A 89 -4.67 -24.10 2.86
CA GLY A 89 -3.93 -24.87 1.87
C GLY A 89 -3.45 -24.06 0.66
N ASP A 90 -2.69 -24.73 -0.20
CA ASP A 90 -1.95 -24.12 -1.31
C ASP A 90 -2.84 -23.42 -2.35
N SER A 91 -4.02 -23.96 -2.65
CA SER A 91 -4.95 -23.37 -3.63
C SER A 91 -5.47 -22.00 -3.17
N MET A 92 -5.87 -21.87 -1.90
CA MET A 92 -6.35 -20.61 -1.34
C MET A 92 -5.20 -19.63 -1.13
N GLY A 93 -4.03 -20.13 -0.75
CA GLY A 93 -2.80 -19.35 -0.76
C GLY A 93 -2.54 -18.73 -2.13
N LEU A 94 -2.57 -19.53 -3.20
CA LEU A 94 -2.34 -19.05 -4.57
C LEU A 94 -3.34 -17.95 -4.98
N LEU A 95 -4.62 -18.12 -4.68
CA LEU A 95 -5.65 -17.11 -4.97
C LEU A 95 -5.38 -15.79 -4.25
N VAL A 96 -5.00 -15.85 -2.97
CA VAL A 96 -4.63 -14.65 -2.21
C VAL A 96 -3.37 -14.01 -2.76
N GLY A 97 -2.36 -14.81 -3.14
CA GLY A 97 -1.14 -14.32 -3.77
C GLY A 97 -1.43 -13.55 -5.06
N TRP A 98 -2.28 -14.11 -5.94
CA TRP A 98 -2.71 -13.43 -7.16
C TRP A 98 -3.51 -12.16 -6.88
N THR A 99 -4.41 -12.19 -5.90
CA THR A 99 -5.19 -11.03 -5.51
C THR A 99 -4.28 -9.92 -4.99
N MET A 100 -3.34 -10.24 -4.11
CA MET A 100 -2.35 -9.29 -3.60
C MET A 100 -1.51 -8.68 -4.72
N TRP A 101 -0.97 -9.50 -5.62
CA TRP A 101 -0.19 -9.01 -6.76
C TRP A 101 -1.02 -8.07 -7.65
N SER A 102 -2.24 -8.47 -8.01
CA SER A 102 -3.13 -7.64 -8.83
C SER A 102 -3.50 -6.32 -8.15
N ALA A 103 -3.75 -6.35 -6.83
CA ALA A 103 -4.02 -5.16 -6.04
C ALA A 103 -2.82 -4.20 -6.06
N PHE A 104 -1.59 -4.70 -5.91
CA PHE A 104 -0.40 -3.85 -6.01
C PHE A 104 -0.25 -3.21 -7.39
N VAL A 105 -0.53 -3.94 -8.47
CA VAL A 105 -0.49 -3.37 -9.84
C VAL A 105 -1.50 -2.22 -9.96
N VAL A 106 -2.74 -2.42 -9.52
CA VAL A 106 -3.80 -1.41 -9.59
C VAL A 106 -3.47 -0.20 -8.71
N VAL A 107 -2.96 -0.41 -7.50
CA VAL A 107 -2.57 0.67 -6.58
C VAL A 107 -1.45 1.53 -7.16
N ASN A 108 -0.43 0.94 -7.76
CA ASN A 108 0.66 1.71 -8.39
C ASN A 108 0.16 2.55 -9.58
N ALA A 109 -0.75 2.01 -10.40
CA ALA A 109 -1.37 2.76 -11.48
C ALA A 109 -2.23 3.92 -10.94
N ALA A 110 -3.08 3.66 -9.95
CA ALA A 110 -3.93 4.67 -9.32
C ALA A 110 -3.11 5.78 -8.65
N LEU A 111 -2.00 5.43 -7.98
CA LEU A 111 -1.10 6.39 -7.36
C LEU A 111 -0.44 7.32 -8.39
N SER A 112 -0.06 6.77 -9.54
CA SER A 112 0.54 7.55 -10.64
C SER A 112 -0.47 8.52 -11.28
N ILE A 113 -1.73 8.09 -11.42
CA ILE A 113 -2.84 8.96 -11.87
C ILE A 113 -3.08 10.06 -10.85
N ALA A 114 -3.19 9.71 -9.57
CA ALA A 114 -3.39 10.69 -8.50
C ALA A 114 -2.26 11.73 -8.46
N ALA A 115 -1.00 11.29 -8.62
CA ALA A 115 0.14 12.19 -8.71
C ALA A 115 0.03 13.15 -9.90
N ALA A 116 -0.35 12.65 -11.08
CA ALA A 116 -0.57 13.50 -12.26
C ALA A 116 -1.72 14.49 -12.05
N ASP A 117 -2.83 14.08 -11.46
CA ASP A 117 -3.97 14.95 -11.19
C ASP A 117 -3.61 16.08 -10.20
N PHE A 118 -2.88 15.76 -9.13
CA PHE A 118 -2.39 16.78 -8.20
C PHE A 118 -1.41 17.74 -8.88
N LEU A 119 -0.50 17.24 -9.72
CA LEU A 119 0.47 18.07 -10.44
C LEU A 119 -0.22 18.95 -11.51
N GLY A 120 -1.30 18.45 -12.12
CA GLY A 120 -2.16 19.17 -13.05
C GLY A 120 -2.85 20.40 -12.43
N THR A 121 -3.08 20.41 -11.11
CA THR A 121 -3.62 21.61 -10.43
C THR A 121 -2.66 22.80 -10.45
N ILE A 122 -1.36 22.55 -10.65
CA ILE A 122 -0.30 23.56 -10.65
C ILE A 122 0.20 23.82 -12.08
N VAL A 123 0.30 22.77 -12.90
CA VAL A 123 0.83 22.83 -14.27
C VAL A 123 -0.30 22.52 -15.26
N PRO A 124 -0.87 23.52 -15.97
CA PRO A 124 -2.01 23.32 -16.87
C PRO A 124 -1.76 22.29 -17.97
N TRP A 125 -0.55 22.24 -18.53
CA TRP A 125 -0.19 21.24 -19.55
C TRP A 125 -0.36 19.80 -19.06
N VAL A 126 -0.12 19.55 -17.77
CA VAL A 126 -0.30 18.22 -17.16
C VAL A 126 -1.78 17.90 -17.02
N ALA A 127 -2.62 18.87 -16.67
CA ALA A 127 -4.08 18.68 -16.61
C ALA A 127 -4.66 18.31 -17.98
N ASP A 128 -4.16 18.92 -19.06
CA ASP A 128 -4.58 18.58 -20.43
C ASP A 128 -4.04 17.22 -20.90
N ASN A 129 -3.01 16.67 -20.24
CA ASN A 129 -2.30 15.45 -20.64
C ASN A 129 -2.13 14.47 -19.48
N THR A 130 -3.13 14.33 -18.61
CA THR A 130 -3.05 13.53 -17.36
C THR A 130 -2.58 12.10 -17.63
N THR A 131 -3.12 11.41 -18.63
CA THR A 131 -2.78 10.02 -18.93
C THR A 131 -1.30 9.85 -19.28
N TRP A 132 -0.77 10.70 -20.16
CA TRP A 132 0.65 10.65 -20.55
C TRP A 132 1.57 11.01 -19.39
N SER A 133 1.16 12.00 -18.58
CA SER A 133 1.90 12.41 -17.39
C SER A 133 1.94 11.31 -16.33
N ALA A 134 0.82 10.62 -16.08
CA ALA A 134 0.75 9.49 -15.17
C ALA A 134 1.62 8.32 -15.62
N LEU A 135 1.61 8.00 -16.93
CA LEU A 135 2.50 6.98 -17.49
C LEU A 135 3.98 7.37 -17.34
N ALA A 136 4.33 8.62 -17.59
CA ALA A 136 5.70 9.11 -17.42
C ALA A 136 6.15 9.03 -15.95
N ILE A 137 5.30 9.42 -15.00
CA ILE A 137 5.57 9.30 -13.56
C ILE A 137 5.78 7.84 -13.17
N LEU A 138 4.88 6.93 -13.59
CA LEU A 138 4.99 5.51 -13.30
C LEU A 138 6.29 4.91 -13.83
N LEU A 139 6.64 5.21 -15.09
CA LEU A 139 7.87 4.72 -15.71
C LEU A 139 9.12 5.30 -15.04
N LEU A 140 9.11 6.56 -14.65
CA LEU A 140 10.22 7.20 -13.95
C LEU A 140 10.42 6.56 -12.58
N VAL A 141 9.36 6.38 -11.79
CA VAL A 141 9.43 5.70 -10.49
C VAL A 141 9.91 4.27 -10.67
N THR A 142 9.42 3.56 -11.69
CA THR A 142 9.84 2.18 -11.99
C THR A 142 11.33 2.12 -12.35
N ALA A 143 11.81 3.05 -13.18
CA ALA A 143 13.22 3.13 -13.56
C ALA A 143 14.11 3.43 -12.36
N LEU A 144 13.70 4.34 -11.48
CA LEU A 144 14.42 4.64 -10.24
C LEU A 144 14.49 3.42 -9.31
N ASN A 145 13.38 2.71 -9.13
CA ASN A 145 13.35 1.46 -8.36
C ASN A 145 14.27 0.40 -8.99
N TRP A 146 14.30 0.31 -10.33
CA TRP A 146 15.17 -0.61 -11.05
C TRP A 146 16.66 -0.31 -10.87
N THR A 147 17.04 0.97 -10.76
CA THR A 147 18.44 1.37 -10.55
C THR A 147 19.03 0.97 -9.20
N GLY A 148 18.23 0.34 -8.33
CA GLY A 148 18.71 -0.21 -7.06
C GLY A 148 18.96 0.90 -6.06
N VAL A 149 17.89 1.56 -5.62
CA VAL A 149 17.96 2.35 -4.39
C VAL A 149 18.25 1.35 -3.26
N GLU A 150 19.47 1.38 -2.73
CA GLU A 150 19.84 0.63 -1.53
C GLU A 150 19.06 1.21 -0.34
N GLU A 151 17.91 0.62 -0.03
CA GLU A 151 17.13 0.98 1.15
C GLU A 151 17.81 0.45 2.42
N GLY A 152 18.51 1.34 3.11
CA GLY A 152 18.90 1.16 4.52
C GLY A 152 20.35 0.76 4.75
N ARG A 153 21.22 1.76 4.94
CA ARG A 153 22.45 1.60 5.74
C ARG A 153 22.13 1.68 7.23
#